data_AF-A0A2A2MIP3-F1
#
_entry.id   AF-A0A2A2MIP3-F1
#
_cell.length_a   1.000
_cell.length_b   1.000
_cell.length_c   1.000
_cell.angle_alpha   90.00
_cell.angle_beta   90.00
_cell.angle_gamma   90.00
#
_symmetry.space_group_name_H-M   'P 1'
#
loop_
_entity.id
_entity.type
_entity.pdbx_description
1 polymer ?
#
loop_
_entity_poly.entity_id
_entity_poly.type
_entity_poly.pdbx_seq_one_letter_code
_entity_poly.pdbx_strand_id
1 'polypeptide(L)' 'MTAEQDNAIRNVARRCNEAMKSAIKSAPKKTNIDTITRPILLSYYETIKPLGVSFLRFLWVIGVLNGQFEDK' A
#
# COMPACT_ATOMS: atom_id res chain seq x y z
N MET A 1 16.00 -10.23 0.39
CA MET A 1 14.61 -10.72 0.49
C MET A 1 14.52 -11.99 -0.33
N THR A 2 13.83 -13.02 0.15
CA THR A 2 13.54 -14.18 -0.70
C THR A 2 12.44 -13.84 -1.70
N ALA A 3 12.33 -14.59 -2.80
CA ALA A 3 11.25 -14.41 -3.77
C ALA A 3 9.86 -14.54 -3.12
N GLU A 4 9.73 -15.42 -2.12
CA GLU A 4 8.50 -15.61 -1.35
C GLU A 4 8.13 -14.38 -0.53
N GLN A 5 9.12 -13.76 0.14
CA GLN A 5 8.90 -12.51 0.88
C GLN A 5 8.48 -11.38 -0.05
N ASP A 6 9.16 -11.23 -1.19
CA ASP A 6 8.81 -10.21 -2.20
C ASP A 6 7.39 -10.40 -2.72
N ASN A 7 7.00 -11.65 -3.00
CA ASN A 7 5.66 -11.98 -3.44
C ASN A 7 4.61 -11.69 -2.36
N ALA A 8 4.90 -11.99 -1.09
CA ALA A 8 4.03 -11.68 0.04
C ALA A 8 3.82 -10.16 0.17
N ILE A 9 4.90 -9.37 0.08
CA ILE A 9 4.85 -7.90 0.16
C ILE A 9 4.04 -7.32 -1.00
N ARG A 10 4.31 -7.76 -2.23
CA ARG A 10 3.54 -7.32 -3.41
C ARG A 10 2.07 -7.67 -3.30
N ASN A 11 1.74 -8.85 -2.76
CA ASN A 11 0.35 -9.26 -2.56
C ASN A 11 -0.38 -8.36 -1.54
N VAL A 12 0.27 -8.03 -0.43
CA VAL A 12 -0.27 -7.10 0.57
C VAL A 12 -0.39 -5.69 0.00
N ALA A 13 0.62 -5.21 -0.73
CA ALA A 13 0.61 -3.90 -1.37
C ALA A 13 -0.54 -3.75 -2.38
N ARG A 14 -0.81 -4.78 -3.18
CA ARG A 14 -1.96 -4.80 -4.11
C ARG A 14 -3.29 -4.71 -3.38
N ARG A 15 -3.49 -5.52 -2.32
CA ARG A 15 -4.72 -5.46 -1.49
C ARG A 15 -4.89 -4.10 -0.83
N CYS A 16 -3.82 -3.54 -0.29
CA CYS A 16 -3.81 -2.18 0.28
C CYS A 16 -4.23 -1.14 -0.77
N ASN A 17 -3.67 -1.23 -1.99
CA ASN A 17 -3.99 -0.32 -3.07
C ASN A 17 -5.45 -0.39 -3.54
N GLU A 18 -5.99 -1.61 -3.69
CA GLU A 18 -7.40 -1.83 -4.03
C GLU A 18 -8.34 -1.28 -2.94
N ALA A 19 -8.01 -1.52 -1.67
CA ALA A 19 -8.76 -0.98 -0.53
C ALA A 19 -8.76 0.55 -0.53
N MET A 20 -7.60 1.18 -0.76
CA MET A 20 -7.50 2.64 -0.87
C MET A 20 -8.33 3.19 -2.04
N LYS A 21 -8.22 2.59 -3.23
CA LYS A 21 -9.02 3.01 -4.41
C LYS A 21 -10.52 2.89 -4.15
N SER A 22 -10.96 1.80 -3.52
CA SER A 22 -12.36 1.58 -3.16
C SER A 22 -12.86 2.61 -2.13
N ALA A 23 -12.06 2.88 -1.10
CA ALA A 23 -12.38 3.85 -0.05
C ALA A 23 -12.44 5.28 -0.61
N ILE A 24 -11.50 5.66 -1.48
CA ILE A 24 -11.51 6.96 -2.17
C ILE A 24 -12.73 7.09 -3.07
N LYS A 25 -13.08 6.04 -3.82
CA LYS A 25 -14.25 6.04 -4.72
C LYS A 25 -15.57 6.18 -3.95
N SER A 26 -15.64 5.60 -2.75
CA SER A 26 -16.82 5.68 -1.87
C SER A 26 -16.88 6.97 -1.07
N ALA A 27 -15.78 7.72 -0.99
CA ALA A 27 -15.71 8.95 -0.22
C ALA A 27 -16.33 10.14 -0.97
N PRO A 28 -16.94 11.10 -0.25
CA PRO A 28 -17.35 12.38 -0.82
C PRO A 28 -16.18 13.13 -1.48
N LYS A 29 -16.44 13.84 -2.59
CA LYS A 29 -15.40 14.58 -3.36
C LYS A 29 -14.58 15.60 -2.55
N LYS A 30 -15.09 16.05 -1.39
CA LYS A 30 -14.41 17.02 -0.51
C LYS A 30 -13.62 16.36 0.62
N THR A 31 -13.63 15.04 0.73
CA THR A 31 -12.91 14.34 1.81
C THR A 31 -11.42 14.35 1.53
N ASN A 32 -10.63 14.67 2.56
CA ASN A 32 -9.18 14.61 2.47
C ASN A 32 -8.75 13.15 2.30
N ILE A 33 -8.16 12.84 1.14
CA ILE A 33 -7.72 11.49 0.78
C ILE A 33 -6.75 10.92 1.81
N ASP A 34 -5.85 11.75 2.37
CA ASP A 34 -4.84 11.32 3.35
C ASP A 34 -5.50 10.76 4.62
N THR A 35 -6.62 11.36 5.04
CA THR A 35 -7.37 10.88 6.23
C THR A 35 -8.01 9.52 6.02
N ILE A 36 -8.27 9.12 4.77
CA ILE A 36 -8.82 7.81 4.40
C ILE A 36 -7.69 6.80 4.20
N THR A 37 -6.64 7.17 3.47
CA THR A 37 -5.59 6.25 3.04
C THR A 37 -4.62 5.91 4.17
N ARG A 38 -4.28 6.87 5.04
CA ARG A 38 -3.33 6.69 6.15
C ARG A 38 -3.70 5.54 7.11
N PRO A 39 -4.93 5.42 7.65
CA PRO A 39 -5.27 4.29 8.51
C PRO A 39 -5.23 2.95 7.78
N ILE A 40 -5.63 2.92 6.49
CA ILE A 40 -5.54 1.73 5.65
C ILE A 40 -4.08 1.30 5.48
N LEU A 41 -3.20 2.23 5.11
CA LEU A 41 -1.76 1.99 4.95
C LEU A 41 -1.12 1.40 6.21
N LEU A 42 -1.43 1.97 7.38
CA LEU A 42 -0.89 1.50 8.66
C LEU A 42 -1.36 0.08 8.97
N SER A 43 -2.65 -0.21 8.81
CA SER A 43 -3.21 -1.54 9.09
C SER A 43 -2.58 -2.63 8.21
N TYR A 44 -2.43 -2.37 6.91
CA TYR A 44 -1.78 -3.34 6.01
C TYR A 44 -0.28 -3.47 6.30
N TYR A 45 0.40 -2.37 6.64
CA TYR A 45 1.82 -2.43 6.98
C TYR A 45 2.11 -3.27 8.22
N GLU A 46 1.24 -3.23 9.25
CA GLU A 46 1.39 -4.07 10.44
C GLU A 46 1.46 -5.56 10.11
N THR A 47 0.76 -6.02 9.08
CA THR A 47 0.78 -7.43 8.65
C THR A 47 2.11 -7.88 8.05
N ILE A 48 2.87 -6.95 7.46
CA ILE A 48 4.16 -7.24 6.81
C ILE A 48 5.37 -6.73 7.59
N LYS A 49 5.15 -5.97 8.66
CA LYS A 49 6.19 -5.52 9.58
C LYS A 49 7.08 -6.68 10.10
N PRO A 50 6.55 -7.88 10.40
CA PRO A 50 7.39 -9.03 10.80
C PRO A 50 8.32 -9.54 9.70
N LEU A 51 8.07 -9.20 8.43
CA LEU A 51 8.92 -9.59 7.30
C LEU A 51 10.20 -8.73 7.17
N GLY A 52 10.41 -7.76 8.08
CA GLY A 52 11.59 -6.91 8.09
C GLY A 52 11.58 -5.79 7.04
N VAL A 53 10.41 -5.47 6.49
CA VAL A 53 10.24 -4.46 5.44
C VAL A 53 10.03 -3.09 6.07
N SER A 54 10.72 -2.07 5.57
CA SER A 54 10.48 -0.70 6.00
C SER A 54 9.19 -0.14 5.43
N PHE A 55 8.54 0.75 6.18
CA PHE A 55 7.34 1.45 5.73
C PHE A 55 7.56 2.20 4.41
N LEU A 56 8.74 2.78 4.23
CA LEU A 56 9.10 3.50 3.00
C LEU A 56 9.16 2.58 1.79
N ARG A 57 9.70 1.35 1.94
CA ARG A 57 9.70 0.36 0.86
C ARG A 57 8.29 -0.11 0.53
N PHE A 58 7.44 -0.27 1.53
CA PHE A 58 6.04 -0.61 1.30
C PHE A 58 5.29 0.47 0.51
N LEU A 59 5.48 1.74 0.89
CA LEU A 59 4.95 2.90 0.14
C LEU A 59 5.45 2.93 -1.31
N TRP A 60 6.74 2.65 -1.51
CA TRP A 60 7.32 2.60 -2.85
C TRP A 60 6.69 1.52 -3.72
N VAL A 61 6.53 0.29 -3.21
CA VAL A 61 5.88 -0.81 -3.94
C VAL A 61 4.45 -0.44 -4.33
N ILE A 62 3.70 0.20 -3.44
CA ILE A 62 2.35 0.70 -3.74
C ILE A 62 2.39 1.76 -4.84
N GLY A 63 3.35 2.69 -4.79
CA GLY A 63 3.50 3.73 -5.81
C GLY A 63 3.85 3.16 -7.19
N VAL A 64 4.70 2.14 -7.26
CA VAL A 64 4.98 1.39 -8.50
C VAL A 64 3.70 0.72 -9.02
N LEU A 65 2.93 0.05 -8.14
CA LEU A 65 1.64 -0.56 -8.52
C LEU A 65 0.60 0.45 -9.02
N ASN A 66 0.70 1.70 -8.60
CA ASN A 66 -0.14 2.79 -9.07
C ASN A 66 0.39 3.50 -10.32
N GLY A 67 1.56 3.11 -10.82
CA GLY A 67 2.24 3.83 -11.89
C GLY A 67 2.69 5.24 -11.48
N GLN A 68 2.75 5.52 -10.18
CA GLN A 68 3.27 6.79 -9.65
C GLN A 68 4.80 6.81 -9.64
N PHE A 69 5.43 5.63 -9.55
CA PHE A 69 6.86 5.44 -9.66
C PHE A 69 7.17 4.45 -10.79
N GLU A 70 8.25 4.68 -11.53
CA GLU A 70 8.80 3.72 -12.47
C GLU A 70 9.67 2.70 -11.72
N ASP A 71 9.48 1.41 -12.02
CA ASP A 71 10.42 0.35 -11.62
C ASP A 71 11.66 0.52 -12.50
N LYS A 72 12.68 1.22 -11.99
CA LYS A 72 13.95 1.46 -12.71
C LYS A 72 14.94 0.33 -12.51
#